data_AF-W0GUJ0-F1
#
_entry.id   AF-W0GUJ0-F1
#
_cell.length_a   1.000
_cell.length_b   1.000
_cell.length_c   1.000
_cell.angle_alpha   90.00
_cell.angle_beta   90.00
_cell.angle_gamma   90.00
#
_symmetry.space_group_name_H-M   'P 1'
#
loop_
_entity.id
_entity.type
_entity.pdbx_description
1 polymer ?
#
loop_
_entity_poly.entity_id
_entity_poly.type
_entity_poly.pdbx_seq_one_letter_code
_entity_poly.pdbx_strand_id
1 'polypeptide(L)' 'MSCAGGELLVADNPPIENGYQGPLPTFRSVISIPPVVNRLVLFSPGILHRINPFAGERYSVAVNIWEQAPLTTTAAEPPA' A
#
# COMPACT_ATOMS: atom_id res chain seq x y z
N MET A 1 -15.28 -23.04 -0.07
CA MET A 1 -14.74 -21.74 0.35
C MET A 1 -14.98 -20.75 -0.78
N SER A 2 -15.67 -19.64 -0.52
CA SER A 2 -15.81 -18.57 -1.49
C SER A 2 -14.53 -17.72 -1.45
N CYS A 3 -13.71 -17.78 -2.50
CA CYS A 3 -12.56 -16.90 -2.68
C CYS A 3 -13.06 -15.54 -3.16
N ALA A 4 -13.72 -14.77 -2.28
CA ALA A 4 -14.24 -13.45 -2.63
C ALA A 4 -13.12 -12.43 -2.97
N GLY A 5 -11.85 -12.78 -2.71
CA GLY A 5 -10.67 -11.96 -2.97
C GLY A 5 -10.42 -10.96 -1.85
N GLY A 6 -9.87 -9.78 -2.20
CA GLY A 6 -9.68 -8.68 -1.25
C GLY A 6 -8.52 -8.85 -0.27
N GLU A 7 -7.63 -9.81 -0.50
CA GLU A 7 -6.42 -9.99 0.28
C GLU A 7 -5.48 -8.79 0.10
N LEU A 8 -4.84 -8.38 1.20
CA LEU A 8 -3.68 -7.50 1.15
C LEU A 8 -2.46 -8.36 0.85
N LEU A 9 -1.76 -8.03 -0.22
CA LEU A 9 -0.52 -8.65 -0.63
C LEU A 9 0.65 -7.72 -0.26
N VAL A 10 1.60 -8.22 0.52
CA VAL A 10 2.80 -7.47 0.95
C VAL A 10 4.03 -8.22 0.45
N ALA A 11 4.86 -7.56 -0.35
CA ALA A 11 6.07 -8.14 -0.89
C ALA A 11 7.21 -8.15 0.15
N ASP A 12 8.18 -9.05 -0.02
CA ASP A 12 9.37 -9.15 0.83
C ASP A 12 10.54 -8.26 0.35
N ASN A 13 10.26 -7.23 -0.45
CA ASN A 13 11.29 -6.30 -0.89
C ASN A 13 11.82 -5.45 0.30
N PRO A 14 13.09 -5.03 0.26
CA PRO A 14 13.57 -3.98 1.14
C PRO A 14 12.75 -2.69 0.97
N PRO A 15 12.49 -1.92 2.04
CA PRO A 15 11.84 -0.61 1.96
C PRO A 15 12.47 0.28 0.89
N ILE A 16 11.63 0.84 0.00
CA ILE A 16 12.05 1.90 -0.91
C ILE A 16 12.24 3.18 -0.10
N GLU A 17 13.39 3.82 -0.25
CA GLU A 17 13.73 5.08 0.41
C GLU A 17 13.03 6.29 -0.25
N ASN A 18 12.87 7.36 0.52
CA ASN A 18 12.31 8.61 0.03
C ASN A 18 13.14 9.17 -1.14
N GLY A 19 12.47 9.57 -2.22
CA GLY A 19 13.13 10.15 -3.40
C GLY A 19 13.76 9.13 -4.35
N TYR A 20 13.57 7.83 -4.14
CA TYR A 20 14.02 6.79 -5.07
C TYR A 20 13.41 6.97 -6.47
N GLN A 21 14.27 7.04 -7.49
CA GLN A 21 13.87 7.16 -8.91
C GLN A 21 14.28 5.94 -9.77
N GLY A 22 14.67 4.83 -9.14
CA GLY A 22 15.08 3.62 -9.83
C GLY A 22 13.87 2.77 -10.30
N PRO A 23 14.14 1.59 -10.90
CA PRO A 23 13.09 0.65 -11.30
C PRO A 23 12.35 0.10 -10.07
N LEU A 24 11.15 -0.45 -10.28
CA LEU A 24 10.40 -1.14 -9.23
C LEU A 24 11.27 -2.22 -8.54
N PRO A 25 11.18 -2.36 -7.21
CA PRO A 25 11.98 -3.34 -6.50
C PRO A 25 11.57 -4.76 -6.93
N THR A 26 12.57 -5.64 -7.00
CA THR A 26 12.31 -7.07 -7.13
C THR A 26 11.95 -7.65 -5.78
N PHE A 27 11.08 -8.65 -5.77
CA PHE A 27 10.69 -9.41 -4.59
C PHE A 27 10.70 -10.90 -4.92
N ARG A 28 10.94 -11.74 -3.91
CA ARG A 28 11.00 -13.21 -4.07
C ARG A 28 9.70 -13.87 -3.62
N SER A 29 9.01 -13.25 -2.66
CA SER A 29 7.80 -13.80 -2.09
C SER A 29 6.80 -12.70 -1.74
N VAL A 30 5.55 -13.11 -1.53
CA VAL A 30 4.44 -12.23 -1.15
C VAL A 30 3.70 -12.87 0.00
N ILE A 31 3.48 -12.10 1.05
CA ILE A 31 2.63 -12.46 2.18
C ILE A 31 1.20 -12.09 1.80
N SER A 32 0.30 -13.08 1.78
CA SER A 32 -1.13 -12.89 1.53
C SER A 32 -1.90 -12.81 2.85
N ILE A 33 -2.57 -11.69 3.07
CA ILE A 33 -3.30 -11.39 4.31
C ILE A 33 -4.80 -11.29 3.98
N PRO A 34 -5.65 -12.22 4.47
CA PRO A 34 -7.08 -12.15 4.19
C PRO A 34 -7.75 -10.96 4.91
N PRO A 35 -8.83 -10.40 4.34
CA PRO A 35 -9.54 -9.27 4.93
C PRO A 35 -10.44 -9.75 6.08
N VAL A 36 -9.91 -9.73 7.31
CA VAL A 36 -10.64 -10.11 8.53
C VAL A 36 -11.02 -8.84 9.31
N VAL A 37 -12.27 -8.79 9.78
CA VAL A 37 -12.78 -7.66 10.58
C VAL A 37 -11.92 -7.46 11.84
N ASN A 38 -11.67 -6.21 12.20
CA ASN A 38 -10.88 -5.82 13.37
C ASN A 38 -9.42 -6.35 13.33
N ARG A 39 -8.85 -6.53 12.12
CA ARG A 39 -7.43 -6.84 11.93
C ARG A 39 -6.63 -5.57 11.69
N LEU A 40 -5.60 -5.38 12.52
CA LEU A 40 -4.56 -4.39 12.32
C LEU A 40 -3.36 -5.05 11.61
N VAL A 41 -2.86 -4.41 10.54
CA VAL A 41 -1.66 -4.83 9.81
C VAL A 41 -0.67 -3.67 9.83
N LEU A 42 0.56 -3.91 10.30
CA LEU A 42 1.67 -2.94 10.28
C LEU A 42 2.79 -3.50 9.41
N PHE A 43 3.34 -2.65 8.55
CA PHE A 43 4.53 -2.93 7.75
C PHE A 43 5.31 -1.64 7.54
N SER A 44 6.60 -1.75 7.25
CA SER A 44 7.47 -0.58 7.03
C SER A 44 7.01 0.26 5.84
N PRO A 45 7.19 1.59 5.87
CA PRO A 45 6.97 2.41 4.69
C PRO A 45 7.88 1.96 3.53
N GLY A 46 7.47 2.22 2.29
CA GLY A 46 8.25 1.86 1.10
C GLY A 46 8.20 0.37 0.71
N ILE A 47 7.44 -0.47 1.42
CA ILE A 47 7.20 -1.86 1.01
C ILE A 47 6.15 -1.91 -0.11
N LEU A 48 6.43 -2.67 -1.17
CA LEU A 48 5.48 -2.85 -2.26
C LEU A 48 4.29 -3.67 -1.77
N HIS A 49 3.09 -3.17 -2.00
CA HIS A 49 1.87 -3.83 -1.60
C HIS A 49 0.73 -3.54 -2.57
N ARG A 50 -0.27 -4.43 -2.60
CA ARG A 50 -1.51 -4.23 -3.35
C ARG A 50 -2.68 -4.94 -2.67
N ILE A 51 -3.88 -4.49 -2.96
CA ILE A 51 -5.11 -5.18 -2.58
C ILE A 51 -5.64 -5.92 -3.82
N ASN A 52 -5.92 -7.21 -3.69
CA ASN A 52 -6.55 -7.97 -4.76
C ASN A 52 -8.00 -7.47 -4.99
N PRO A 53 -8.53 -7.60 -6.23
CA PRO A 53 -9.95 -7.36 -6.49
C PRO A 53 -10.84 -8.13 -5.50
N PHE A 54 -11.95 -7.51 -5.09
CA PHE A 54 -12.91 -8.10 -4.18
C PHE A 54 -14.30 -8.09 -4.81
N ALA A 55 -15.01 -9.21 -4.75
CA ALA A 55 -16.39 -9.31 -5.18
C ALA A 55 -17.33 -8.86 -4.05
N GLY A 56 -17.58 -7.55 -3.97
CA GLY A 56 -18.45 -6.93 -2.96
C GLY A 56 -17.87 -5.64 -2.39
N GLU A 57 -18.36 -5.24 -1.22
CA GLU A 57 -17.86 -4.07 -0.50
C GLU A 57 -16.91 -4.47 0.62
N ARG A 58 -15.74 -3.82 0.67
CA ARG A 58 -14.71 -4.03 1.69
C ARG A 58 -14.26 -2.69 2.22
N TYR A 59 -14.39 -2.51 3.53
CA TYR A 59 -13.97 -1.29 4.21
C TYR A 59 -12.68 -1.53 4.98
N SER A 60 -11.76 -0.57 4.92
CA SER A 60 -10.55 -0.54 5.74
C SER A 60 -10.11 0.89 5.97
N VAL A 61 -9.43 1.13 7.08
CA VAL A 61 -8.80 2.42 7.40
C VAL A 61 -7.29 2.26 7.20
N ALA A 62 -6.69 3.15 6.44
CA ALA A 62 -5.24 3.21 6.25
C ALA A 62 -4.70 4.48 6.92
N VAL A 63 -3.69 4.31 7.78
CA VAL A 63 -2.97 5.41 8.41
C VAL A 63 -1.52 5.33 7.95
N ASN A 64 -1.08 6.32 7.19
CA ASN A 64 0.30 6.43 6.75
C ASN A 64 1.03 7.40 7.67
N ILE A 65 1.95 6.88 8.47
CA ILE A 65 2.77 7.69 9.39
C ILE A 65 4.00 8.12 8.59
N TRP A 66 3.95 9.34 8.05
CA TRP A 66 5.04 9.91 7.28
C TRP A 66 6.03 10.62 8.22
N GLU A 67 7.33 10.38 8.03
CA GLU A 67 8.39 11.17 8.68
C GLU A 67 8.45 12.62 8.15
N GLN A 68 7.94 12.83 6.93
CA GLN A 68 7.87 14.12 6.26
C GLN A 68 6.42 14.50 6.00
N ALA A 69 6.16 15.80 5.80
CA ALA A 69 4.82 16.25 5.42
C ALA A 69 4.34 15.50 4.15
N PRO A 70 3.06 15.11 4.06
CA PRO A 70 2.52 14.45 2.87
C PRO A 70 2.83 15.28 1.63
N LEU A 71 3.20 14.62 0.52
CA LEU A 71 3.29 15.28 -0.78
C LEU A 71 1.89 15.78 -1.17
N THR A 72 1.58 17.02 -0.85
CA THR A 72 0.41 17.72 -1.37
C THR A 72 0.70 18.05 -2.82
N THR A 73 -0.10 17.54 -3.75
CA THR A 73 -0.10 18.08 -5.11
C THR A 73 -0.51 19.55 -5.00
N THR A 74 0.43 20.48 -5.19
CA THR A 74 0.09 21.90 -5.38
C THR A 74 -0.65 21.98 -6.70
N ALA A 75 -1.97 21.86 -6.66
CA ALA A 75 -2.81 22.11 -7.81
C ALA A 75 -2.59 23.57 -8.24
N ALA A 76 -1.91 23.72 -9.37
CA ALA A 76 -1.84 24.88 -10.25
C ALA A 76 -2.28 26.23 -9.65
N GLU A 77 -1.31 27.06 -9.29
CA GLU A 77 -1.51 28.50 -9.40
C GLU A 77 -1.68 28.82 -10.90
N PRO A 78 -2.77 29.46 -11.35
CA PRO A 78 -2.89 29.86 -12.74
C PRO A 78 -1.78 30.88 -13.07
N PRO A 79 -1.18 30.83 -14.27
CA PRO A 79 -0.25 31.87 -14.68
C PRO A 79 -0.97 33.23 -14.67
N ALA A 80 -0.30 34.23 -14.11
CA ALA A 80 -0.74 35.62 -14.01
C ALA A 80 -0.92 36.29 -15.38
#